data_AF-A0A085ZIL4-F1
#
_entry.id   AF-A0A085ZIL4-F1
#
_cell.length_a   1.000
_cell.length_b   1.000
_cell.length_c   1.000
_cell.angle_alpha   90.00
_cell.angle_beta   90.00
_cell.angle_gamma   90.00
#
_symmetry.space_group_name_H-M   'P 1'
#
loop_
_entity.id
_entity.type
_entity.pdbx_description
1 polymer ?
#
loop_
_entity_poly.entity_id
_entity_poly.type
_entity_poly.pdbx_seq_one_letter_code
_entity_poly.pdbx_strand_id
1 'polypeptide(L)' 'MDESKTKVYRSYDLMILDALFVKYGVSKYYIRKCLAGNANGTKPDSIRKDYQLLEKAVKDAIAGFLK' A
#
# COMPACT_ATOMS: atom_id res chain seq x y z
N MET A 1 -12.70 -20.56 -24.20
CA MET A 1 -12.21 -19.17 -24.04
C MET A 1 -11.65 -19.07 -22.64
N ASP A 2 -10.34 -19.13 -22.50
CA ASP A 2 -9.65 -18.98 -21.21
C ASP A 2 -9.79 -17.51 -20.80
N GLU A 3 -10.44 -17.24 -19.67
CA GLU A 3 -10.58 -15.89 -19.13
C GLU A 3 -9.18 -15.34 -18.91
N SER A 4 -8.76 -14.42 -19.79
CA SER A 4 -7.51 -13.69 -19.64
C SER A 4 -7.59 -12.98 -18.30
N LYS A 5 -6.90 -13.50 -17.28
CA LYS A 5 -6.76 -12.90 -15.95
C LYS A 5 -6.02 -11.58 -16.12
N THR A 6 -6.73 -10.54 -16.53
CA THR A 6 -6.19 -9.19 -16.63
C THR A 6 -5.69 -8.82 -15.25
N LYS A 7 -4.38 -8.67 -15.14
CA LYS A 7 -3.67 -8.34 -13.91
C LYS A 7 -4.27 -7.03 -13.38
N VAL A 8 -5.14 -7.12 -12.36
CA VAL A 8 -5.76 -5.95 -11.73
C VAL A 8 -4.63 -5.06 -11.24
N TYR A 9 -4.40 -3.95 -11.93
CA TYR A 9 -3.36 -3.02 -11.57
C TYR A 9 -3.85 -2.24 -10.35
N ARG A 10 -3.41 -2.66 -9.16
CA ARG A 10 -3.71 -1.93 -7.92
C ARG A 10 -2.91 -0.64 -7.92
N SER A 11 -3.57 0.47 -8.19
CA SER A 11 -3.02 1.80 -7.96
C SER A 11 -2.93 2.03 -6.46
N TYR A 12 -1.70 2.11 -5.95
CA TYR A 12 -1.44 2.46 -4.55
C TYR A 12 -1.42 3.98 -4.39
N ASP A 13 -1.84 4.46 -3.23
CA ASP A 13 -1.82 5.87 -2.88
C ASP A 13 -0.38 6.39 -2.81
N LEU A 14 -0.08 7.43 -3.61
CA LEU A 14 1.27 7.98 -3.72
C LEU A 14 1.73 8.68 -2.43
N MET A 15 0.83 9.34 -1.70
CA MET A 15 1.20 10.00 -0.44
C MET A 15 1.54 8.97 0.64
N ILE A 16 0.79 7.87 0.70
CA ILE A 16 1.09 6.78 1.63
C ILE A 16 2.42 6.11 1.27
N LEU A 17 2.70 5.88 -0.02
CA LEU A 17 3.99 5.36 -0.47
C LEU A 17 5.15 6.29 -0.08
N ASP A 18 4.94 7.60 -0.13
CA ASP A 18 5.95 8.60 0.20
C ASP A 18 6.20 8.66 1.72
N ALA A 19 5.13 8.60 2.52
CA ALA A 19 5.25 8.49 3.97
C ALA A 19 6.01 7.22 4.39
N LEU A 20 5.73 6.08 3.74
CA LEU A 20 6.44 4.83 4.00
C LEU A 20 7.90 4.87 3.51
N PHE A 21 8.18 5.54 2.39
CA PHE A 21 9.54 5.77 1.92
C PHE A 21 10.36 6.54 2.97
N VAL A 22 9.81 7.62 3.52
CA VAL A 22 10.45 8.41 4.59
C VAL A 22 10.63 7.59 5.87
N LYS A 23 9.60 6.84 6.29
CA LYS A 23 9.64 6.04 7.53
C LYS A 23 10.66 4.90 7.49
N TYR A 24 10.72 4.17 6.38
CA TYR A 24 11.48 2.92 6.29
C TYR A 24 12.81 3.05 5.55
N GLY A 25 13.06 4.17 4.86
CA GLY A 25 14.28 4.41 4.09
C GLY A 25 14.48 3.43 2.93
N VAL A 26 13.39 2.86 2.40
CA VAL A 26 13.42 1.88 1.30
C VAL A 26 12.70 2.44 0.09
N SER A 27 13.08 2.00 -1.11
CA SER A 27 12.51 2.52 -2.35
C SER A 27 10.99 2.28 -2.44
N LYS A 28 10.27 3.21 -3.09
CA LYS A 28 8.84 3.08 -3.38
C LYS A 28 8.52 1.78 -4.15
N TYR A 29 9.45 1.32 -4.99
CA TYR A 29 9.36 0.04 -5.69
C TYR A 29 9.37 -1.15 -4.73
N TYR A 30 10.28 -1.15 -3.74
CA TYR A 30 10.32 -2.20 -2.72
C TYR A 30 9.04 -2.22 -1.89
N ILE A 31 8.53 -1.05 -1.49
CA ILE A 31 7.26 -0.92 -0.78
C ILE A 31 6.13 -1.57 -1.59
N ARG A 32 6.00 -1.26 -2.87
CA ARG A 32 5.01 -1.90 -3.75
C ARG A 32 5.18 -3.42 -3.83
N LYS A 33 6.42 -3.94 -3.87
CA LYS A 33 6.67 -5.39 -3.79
C LYS A 33 6.17 -5.99 -2.47
N CYS A 34 6.36 -5.32 -1.34
CA CYS A 34 5.83 -5.74 -0.04
C CYS A 34 4.29 -5.76 -0.03
N LEU A 35 3.66 -4.71 -0.58
CA LEU A 35 2.20 -4.60 -0.69
C LEU A 35 1.59 -5.64 -1.63
N ALA A 36 2.31 -6.00 -2.69
CA ALA A 36 1.89 -7.03 -3.65
C ALA A 36 2.05 -8.46 -3.13
N GLY A 37 2.63 -8.66 -1.94
CA GLY A 37 2.85 -10.01 -1.37
C GLY A 37 4.08 -10.73 -1.93
N ASN A 38 4.93 -10.03 -2.69
CA ASN A 38 6.14 -10.62 -3.30
C ASN A 38 7.36 -10.62 -2.37
N ALA A 39 7.23 -10.10 -1.15
CA ALA A 39 8.29 -10.05 -0.15
C ALA A 39 7.76 -10.59 1.18
N ASN A 40 8.54 -11.52 1.76
CA ASN A 40 8.20 -12.21 3.00
C ASN A 40 9.19 -11.82 4.11
N GLY A 41 8.69 -11.68 5.33
CA GLY A 41 9.48 -11.36 6.52
C GLY A 41 8.90 -10.21 7.32
N THR A 42 9.46 -9.99 8.52
CA THR A 42 8.93 -9.05 9.51
C THR A 42 8.84 -7.62 8.97
N LYS A 43 9.87 -7.15 8.24
CA LYS A 43 9.92 -5.80 7.68
C LYS A 43 8.84 -5.58 6.59
N PRO A 44 8.72 -6.43 5.55
CA PRO A 44 7.59 -6.39 4.60
C PRO A 44 6.21 -6.41 5.26
N ASP A 45 6.03 -7.23 6.30
CA ASP A 45 4.74 -7.33 7.01
C ASP A 45 4.41 -6.06 7.79
N SER A 46 5.39 -5.43 8.43
CA SER A 46 5.22 -4.11 9.05
C SER A 46 4.84 -3.05 8.02
N ILE A 47 5.52 -3.00 6.86
CA ILE A 47 5.20 -2.05 5.78
C ILE A 47 3.75 -2.24 5.30
N ARG A 48 3.29 -3.49 5.19
CA ARG A 48 1.93 -3.80 4.74
C ARG A 48 0.88 -3.37 5.76
N LYS A 49 1.11 -3.65 7.04
CA LYS A 49 0.22 -3.21 8.13
C LYS A 49 0.13 -1.69 8.21
N ASP A 50 1.27 -1.01 8.11
CA ASP A 50 1.32 0.46 8.15
C ASP A 50 0.59 1.09 6.97
N TYR A 51 0.77 0.55 5.76
CA TYR A 51 0.02 1.02 4.59
C TYR A 51 -1.49 0.90 4.81
N GLN A 52 -1.96 -0.25 5.31
CA GLN A 52 -3.39 -0.48 5.57
C GLN A 52 -3.94 0.46 6.65
N LEU A 53 -3.16 0.74 7.69
CA LEU A 53 -3.53 1.69 8.74
C LEU A 53 -3.65 3.11 8.19
N LEU A 54 -2.67 3.57 7.40
CA LEU A 54 -2.69 4.89 6.79
C LEU A 54 -3.85 5.03 5.78
N GLU A 55 -4.08 4.00 4.95
CA GLU A 55 -5.15 4.02 3.97
C GLU A 55 -6.52 4.10 4.66
N LYS A 56 -6.70 3.35 5.75
CA LYS A 56 -7.91 3.42 6.56
C LYS A 56 -8.07 4.81 7.19
N ALA A 57 -7.02 5.37 7.80
CA ALA A 57 -7.07 6.67 8.43
C ALA A 57 -7.43 7.80 7.43
N VAL A 58 -6.88 7.74 6.21
CA VAL A 58 -7.21 8.69 5.14
C VAL A 58 -8.68 8.56 4.73
N LYS A 59 -9.16 7.33 4.51
CA LYS A 59 -10.57 7.07 4.16
C LYS A 59 -11.53 7.53 5.25
N ASP A 60 -11.21 7.23 6.52
CA ASP A 60 -12.01 7.62 7.67
C ASP A 60 -12.05 9.15 7.83
N ALA A 61 -10.92 9.83 7.64
CA ALA A 61 -10.84 11.29 7.67
C ALA A 61 -11.71 11.92 6.57
N ILE A 62 -11.58 11.46 5.32
CA ILE A 62 -12.38 11.96 4.18
C ILE A 62 -13.87 11.71 4.42
N ALA A 63 -14.24 10.52 4.90
CA ALA A 63 -15.63 10.21 5.21
C ALA A 63 -16.19 11.10 6.34
N GLY A 64 -15.35 11.48 7.30
CA GLY A 64 -15.71 12.45 8.35
C GLY A 64 -15.94 13.88 7.81
N PHE A 65 -15.16 14.30 6.81
CA PHE A 65 -15.31 15.63 6.19
C PHE A 65 -16.51 15.76 5.25
N LEU A 66 -17.00 14.65 4.70
CA LEU A 66 -18.16 14.61 3.79
C LEU A 66 -19.51 14.44 4.51
N LYS A 67 -19.49 14.37 5.85
CA LYS A 67 -20.68 14.35 6.71
C LYS A 67 -21.09 15.76 7.12
#